data_AF-A0A2A2KZY4-F1
#
_entry.id   AF-A0A2A2KZY4-F1
#
_cell.length_a   1.000
_cell.length_b   1.000
_cell.length_c   1.000
_cell.angle_alpha   90.00
_cell.angle_beta   90.00
_cell.angle_gamma   90.00
#
_symmetry.space_group_name_H-M   'P 1'
#
loop_
_entity.id
_entity.type
_entity.pdbx_description
1 polymer ?
#
loop_
_entity_poly.entity_id
_entity_poly.type
_entity_poly.pdbx_seq_one_letter_code
_entity_poly.pdbx_strand_id
1 'polypeptide(L)'
;MLAGSSKVLSKRLPQKLEDVVEDVQDWENHIVLRVPPDVVDKVNRLLEDNPSGPIPKDELAIAFTSTDMRHARIRLGDYLMSAKIHDLPCICEVIKTIDKKVVYKVADLSQIMVCSHDLADTASTKDAKSAKKEQKQWQYPHGLTPPMKSVRVRRFRKTKKKRFMDAPEVEKELKRLLRADLEADSVRWEIVTADEKKKQVEPMSDAALFGDKVSSSEDEEEAPQVSIKEDPAE
;
A
#
# COMPACT_ATOMS: atom_id res chain seq x y z
N MET A 1 11.77 8.67 -2.47
CA MET A 1 12.54 9.43 -3.47
C MET A 1 11.94 9.21 -4.83
N LEU A 2 11.44 10.29 -5.43
CA LEU A 2 11.50 10.64 -6.85
C LEU A 2 10.77 11.98 -6.93
N ALA A 3 11.43 13.04 -6.46
CA ALA A 3 11.06 14.38 -6.85
C ALA A 3 11.37 14.46 -8.35
N GLY A 4 10.32 14.39 -9.16
CA GLY A 4 10.41 14.58 -10.59
C GLY A 4 10.97 15.97 -10.86
N SER A 5 12.20 16.02 -11.35
CA SER A 5 12.86 17.24 -11.81
C SER A 5 12.16 17.72 -13.08
N SER A 6 11.24 18.68 -12.96
CA SER A 6 10.52 19.29 -14.10
C SER A 6 11.38 20.28 -14.89
N LYS A 7 12.64 19.93 -15.21
CA LYS A 7 13.56 20.77 -15.99
C LYS A 7 13.83 20.28 -17.41
N VAL A 8 12.90 19.55 -18.02
CA VAL A 8 13.04 19.14 -19.43
C VAL A 8 11.70 19.28 -20.14
N LEU A 9 11.29 20.51 -20.47
CA LEU A 9 10.37 20.83 -21.58
C LEU A 9 10.21 22.35 -21.71
N SER A 10 11.21 23.04 -22.24
CA SER A 10 11.04 24.43 -22.66
C SER A 10 11.98 24.78 -23.81
N LYS A 11 11.74 24.20 -24.99
CA LYS A 11 12.21 24.79 -26.24
C LYS A 11 11.03 24.78 -27.21
N ARG A 12 10.49 25.99 -27.46
CA ARG A 12 9.45 26.37 -28.44
C ARG A 12 8.00 26.43 -27.95
N LEU A 13 7.70 27.36 -27.04
CA LEU A 13 6.40 28.03 -27.01
C LEU A 13 6.59 29.55 -27.09
N PRO A 14 5.69 30.30 -27.75
CA PRO A 14 5.81 31.73 -27.96
C PRO A 14 5.77 32.54 -26.65
N GLN A 15 6.65 33.54 -26.55
CA GLN A 15 6.93 34.43 -25.41
C GLN A 15 5.80 35.44 -25.09
N LYS A 16 4.56 34.97 -24.97
CA LYS A 16 3.45 35.81 -24.50
C LYS A 16 2.51 35.00 -23.61
N LEU A 17 3.10 34.48 -22.53
CA LEU A 17 2.41 33.93 -21.37
C LEU A 17 3.32 34.15 -20.15
N GLU A 18 3.86 35.36 -20.00
CA GLU A 18 4.54 35.75 -18.78
C GLU A 18 3.49 35.97 -17.66
N ASP A 19 3.72 35.23 -16.57
CA ASP A 19 3.36 35.54 -15.20
C ASP A 19 1.90 35.31 -14.75
N VAL A 20 1.41 34.09 -14.96
CA VAL A 20 0.77 33.39 -13.83
C VAL A 20 1.83 32.45 -13.28
N VAL A 21 2.77 33.01 -12.52
CA VAL A 21 3.45 32.20 -11.52
C VAL A 21 2.32 31.73 -10.63
N GLU A 22 1.85 30.49 -10.81
CA GLU A 22 1.08 29.83 -9.75
C GLU A 22 1.96 29.96 -8.52
N ASP A 23 1.58 30.86 -7.60
CA ASP A 23 2.18 30.89 -6.27
C ASP A 23 2.15 29.45 -5.82
N VAL A 24 3.34 28.83 -5.70
CA VAL A 24 3.45 27.43 -5.27
C VAL A 24 2.83 27.42 -3.89
N GLN A 25 1.58 26.97 -3.82
CA GLN A 25 0.80 27.04 -2.61
C GLN A 25 1.36 25.98 -1.68
N ASP A 26 2.23 26.43 -0.77
CA ASP A 26 2.81 25.56 0.24
C ASP A 26 1.71 25.10 1.19
N TRP A 27 1.40 23.81 1.12
CA TRP A 27 0.42 23.18 2.00
C TRP A 27 1.01 23.06 3.40
N GLU A 28 0.21 23.45 4.39
CA GLU A 28 0.58 23.27 5.80
C GLU A 28 0.60 21.78 6.15
N ASN A 29 1.67 21.34 6.83
CA ASN A 29 1.85 19.94 7.23
C ASN A 29 1.75 19.80 8.74
N HIS A 30 0.89 18.89 9.21
CA HIS A 30 0.64 18.67 10.64
C HIS A 30 0.99 17.26 11.09
N ILE A 31 1.47 17.14 12.33
CA ILE A 31 1.78 15.86 12.98
C ILE A 31 1.31 15.89 14.44
N VAL A 32 0.81 14.78 14.95
CA VAL A 32 0.52 14.66 16.40
C VAL A 32 1.83 14.45 17.15
N LEU A 33 2.10 15.30 18.14
CA LEU A 33 3.17 15.08 19.10
C LEU A 33 2.61 14.39 20.35
N ARG A 34 3.17 13.23 20.73
CA ARG A 34 2.82 12.52 21.96
C ARG A 34 4.00 12.50 22.91
N VAL A 35 3.84 13.13 24.06
CA VAL A 35 4.84 13.19 25.12
C VAL A 35 4.55 12.19 26.26
N PRO A 36 5.57 11.79 27.03
CA PRO A 36 5.39 11.07 28.29
C PRO A 36 4.51 11.85 29.30
N PRO A 37 3.77 11.16 30.19
CA PRO A 37 2.85 11.80 31.13
C PRO A 37 3.49 12.84 32.06
N ASP A 38 4.73 12.62 32.47
CA ASP A 38 5.51 13.48 33.34
C ASP A 38 5.92 14.82 32.70
N VAL A 39 5.88 14.90 31.36
CA VAL A 39 6.21 16.13 30.61
C VAL A 39 4.96 16.99 30.35
N VAL A 40 3.75 16.43 30.49
CA VAL A 40 2.48 17.07 30.11
C VAL A 40 2.28 18.44 30.78
N ASP A 41 2.55 18.54 32.08
CA ASP A 41 2.36 19.81 32.81
C ASP A 41 3.27 20.92 32.30
N LYS A 42 4.51 20.59 31.91
CA LYS A 42 5.44 21.55 31.31
C LYS A 42 4.96 21.98 29.92
N VAL A 43 4.39 21.07 29.11
CA VAL A 43 3.80 21.41 27.81
C VAL A 43 2.61 22.35 27.97
N ASN A 44 1.71 22.07 28.92
CA ASN A 44 0.54 22.90 29.16
C ASN A 44 0.94 24.32 29.57
N ARG A 45 1.87 24.46 30.52
CA ARG A 45 2.41 25.77 30.92
C ARG A 45 3.04 26.51 29.73
N LEU A 46 3.82 25.81 28.92
CA LEU A 46 4.48 26.40 27.75
C LEU A 46 3.46 26.97 26.74
N LEU A 47 2.34 26.30 26.55
CA LEU A 47 1.24 26.76 25.70
C LEU A 47 0.45 27.92 26.31
N GLU A 48 0.24 27.89 27.64
CA GLU A 48 -0.44 28.97 28.38
C GLU A 48 0.37 30.27 28.38
N ASP A 49 1.70 30.18 28.53
CA ASP A 49 2.62 31.32 28.50
C ASP A 49 2.76 31.91 27.09
N ASN A 50 2.43 31.14 26.04
CA ASN A 50 2.57 31.53 24.63
C ASN A 50 1.26 31.31 23.85
N PRO A 51 0.16 32.02 24.19
CA PRO A 51 -1.18 31.70 23.69
C PRO A 51 -1.38 31.98 22.19
N SER A 52 -0.63 32.94 21.64
CA SER A 52 -0.75 33.37 20.24
C SER A 52 0.60 33.53 19.54
N GLY A 53 1.69 33.20 20.23
CA GLY A 53 3.06 33.44 19.79
C GLY A 53 3.81 32.14 19.49
N PRO A 54 4.87 32.19 18.65
CA PRO A 54 5.73 31.04 18.46
C PRO A 54 6.43 30.70 19.79
N ILE A 55 6.48 29.41 20.10
CA ILE A 55 7.24 28.92 21.25
C ILE A 55 8.73 29.22 21.01
N PRO A 56 9.47 29.78 21.99
CA PRO A 56 10.90 30.02 21.86
C PRO A 56 11.67 28.74 21.50
N LYS A 57 12.66 28.86 20.60
CA LYS A 57 13.47 27.71 20.14
C LYS A 57 14.23 27.00 21.27
N ASP A 58 14.53 27.74 22.34
CA ASP A 58 15.23 27.20 23.50
C ASP A 58 14.30 26.35 24.39
N GLU A 59 12.99 26.63 24.36
CA GLU A 59 11.96 25.87 25.09
C GLU A 59 11.42 24.70 24.27
N LEU A 60 11.34 24.80 22.94
CA LEU A 60 10.93 23.69 22.07
C LEU A 60 11.80 23.61 20.81
N ALA A 61 12.50 22.50 20.65
CA ALA A 61 13.25 22.21 19.45
C ALA A 61 13.12 20.74 19.04
N ILE A 62 12.96 20.50 17.73
CA ILE A 62 12.90 19.17 17.14
C ILE A 62 14.04 19.05 16.13
N ALA A 63 14.88 18.04 16.27
CA ALA A 63 16.00 17.77 15.38
C ALA A 63 15.93 16.33 14.89
N PHE A 64 15.75 16.14 13.57
CA PHE A 64 15.81 14.81 12.96
C PHE A 64 17.24 14.27 13.01
N THR A 65 17.41 13.05 13.50
CA THR A 65 18.74 12.45 13.74
C THR A 65 19.14 11.43 12.68
N SER A 66 18.19 10.97 11.87
CA SER A 66 18.40 9.90 10.90
C SER A 66 18.00 10.35 9.50
N THR A 67 18.67 9.77 8.49
CA THR A 67 18.33 9.95 7.07
C THR A 67 16.98 9.35 6.70
N ASP A 68 16.46 8.45 7.54
CA ASP A 68 15.13 7.85 7.36
C ASP A 68 13.97 8.81 7.69
N MET A 69 14.25 9.98 8.29
CA MET A 69 13.24 10.94 8.76
C MET A 69 12.20 10.33 9.72
N ARG A 70 12.53 9.22 10.39
CA ARG A 70 11.68 8.52 11.37
C ARG A 70 12.15 8.70 12.79
N HIS A 71 13.40 9.10 12.99
CA HIS A 71 13.98 9.37 14.31
C HIS A 71 14.26 10.87 14.49
N ALA A 72 13.91 11.39 15.66
CA ALA A 72 14.17 12.76 16.05
C ALA A 72 14.59 12.83 17.53
N ARG A 73 15.32 13.89 17.88
CA ARG A 73 15.50 14.36 19.26
C ARG A 73 14.59 15.55 19.47
N ILE A 74 13.93 15.57 20.62
CA ILE A 74 13.09 16.68 21.04
C ILE A 74 13.62 17.26 22.34
N ARG A 75 13.75 18.58 22.37
CA ARG A 75 13.99 19.36 23.57
C ARG A 75 12.69 20.05 23.94
N LEU A 76 12.25 19.89 25.19
CA LEU A 76 11.07 20.55 25.74
C LEU A 76 11.43 21.10 27.13
N GLY A 77 11.80 22.38 27.18
CA GLY A 77 12.49 22.99 28.32
C GLY A 77 13.74 22.18 28.67
N ASP A 78 13.77 21.68 29.91
CA ASP A 78 14.88 20.90 30.44
C ASP A 78 14.82 19.41 30.05
N TYR A 79 13.73 18.96 29.43
CA TYR A 79 13.59 17.58 28.98
C TYR A 79 14.26 17.38 27.62
N LEU A 80 15.26 16.49 27.57
CA LEU A 80 15.81 15.95 26.34
C LEU A 80 15.28 14.53 26.15
N MET A 81 14.55 14.29 25.05
CA MET A 81 13.92 13.01 24.75
C MET A 81 14.24 12.57 23.32
N SER A 82 14.13 11.28 23.06
CA SER A 82 14.05 10.75 21.69
C SER A 82 12.61 10.73 21.22
N ALA A 83 12.40 10.70 19.90
CA ALA A 83 11.10 10.56 19.31
C ALA A 83 11.15 9.69 18.05
N LYS A 84 10.09 8.88 17.85
CA LYS A 84 9.91 8.03 16.67
C LYS A 84 8.62 8.39 15.96
N ILE A 85 8.66 8.54 14.65
CA ILE A 85 7.50 8.86 13.82
C ILE A 85 6.85 7.59 13.29
N HIS A 86 5.56 7.44 13.58
CA HIS A 86 4.75 6.32 13.12
C HIS A 86 3.59 6.79 12.23
N ASP A 87 3.17 5.93 11.31
CA ASP A 87 2.04 6.17 10.44
C ASP A 87 0.74 5.73 11.13
N LEU A 88 -0.17 6.68 11.33
CA LEU A 88 -1.49 6.42 11.88
C LEU A 88 -2.31 5.54 10.92
N PRO A 89 -3.17 4.66 11.45
CA PRO A 89 -4.06 3.86 10.63
C PRO A 89 -5.23 4.65 10.04
N CYS A 90 -5.63 5.73 10.69
CA CYS A 90 -6.75 6.57 10.29
C CYS A 90 -6.22 7.90 9.77
N ILE A 91 -6.73 8.33 8.61
CA ILE A 91 -6.58 9.72 8.16
C ILE A 91 -7.49 10.57 9.04
N CYS A 92 -6.92 11.56 9.69
CA CYS A 92 -7.64 12.52 10.53
C CYS A 92 -7.58 13.88 9.85
N GLU A 93 -8.67 14.61 9.80
CA GLU A 93 -8.67 15.96 9.21
C GLU A 93 -8.49 17.00 10.31
N VAL A 94 -7.60 17.96 10.09
CA VAL A 94 -7.47 19.15 10.91
C VAL A 94 -8.40 20.21 10.33
N ILE A 95 -9.27 20.73 11.18
CA ILE A 95 -10.39 21.56 10.76
C ILE A 95 -10.44 22.78 11.68
N LYS A 96 -10.59 23.97 11.10
CA LYS A 96 -10.80 25.22 11.83
C LYS A 96 -12.24 25.71 11.71
N THR A 97 -12.70 26.42 12.71
CA THR A 97 -14.02 27.06 12.71
C THR A 97 -13.95 28.39 13.47
N ILE A 98 -14.78 29.34 13.07
CA ILE A 98 -14.93 30.64 13.76
C ILE A 98 -16.22 30.65 14.57
N ASP A 99 -17.30 30.12 14.00
CA ASP A 99 -18.66 30.18 14.54
C ASP A 99 -19.16 28.85 15.15
N LYS A 100 -18.31 27.80 15.12
CA LYS A 100 -18.64 26.42 15.53
C LYS A 100 -19.75 25.76 14.72
N LYS A 101 -20.08 26.30 13.54
CA LYS A 101 -21.09 25.75 12.62
C LYS A 101 -20.48 25.46 11.27
N VAL A 102 -19.82 26.45 10.68
CA VAL A 102 -19.08 26.29 9.44
C VAL A 102 -17.66 25.88 9.79
N VAL A 103 -17.22 24.82 9.14
CA VAL A 103 -15.94 24.19 9.39
C VAL A 103 -15.13 24.17 8.10
N TYR A 104 -13.84 24.46 8.19
CA TYR A 104 -12.94 24.57 7.04
C TYR A 104 -11.78 23.60 7.24
N LYS A 105 -11.60 22.67 6.29
CA LYS A 105 -10.46 21.76 6.28
C LYS A 105 -9.15 22.55 6.10
N VAL A 106 -8.16 22.23 6.92
CA VAL A 106 -6.82 22.83 6.90
C VAL A 106 -5.80 21.83 6.37
N ALA A 107 -5.72 20.65 6.98
CA ALA A 107 -4.71 19.66 6.63
C ALA A 107 -5.20 18.22 6.87
N ASP A 108 -4.58 17.27 6.17
CA ASP A 108 -4.71 15.84 6.45
C ASP A 108 -3.59 15.38 7.39
N LEU A 109 -3.98 14.71 8.47
CA LEU A 109 -3.09 14.19 9.49
C LEU A 109 -3.07 12.67 9.44
N SER A 110 -1.90 12.11 9.20
CA SER A 110 -1.70 10.65 9.06
C SER A 110 -0.47 10.12 9.82
N GLN A 111 0.18 10.96 10.62
CA GLN A 111 1.39 10.60 11.35
C GLN A 111 1.34 11.05 12.81
N ILE A 112 2.11 10.34 13.64
CA ILE A 112 2.29 10.64 15.06
C ILE A 112 3.77 10.50 15.42
N MET A 113 4.31 11.51 16.10
CA MET A 113 5.62 11.50 16.72
C MET A 113 5.46 11.10 18.18
N VAL A 114 6.04 9.97 18.57
CA VAL A 114 5.97 9.43 19.93
C VAL A 114 7.30 9.65 20.62
N CYS A 115 7.30 10.44 21.69
CA CYS A 115 8.48 10.77 22.48
C CYS A 115 8.73 9.72 23.58
N SER A 116 10.00 9.55 23.93
CA SER A 116 10.46 8.66 24.99
C SER A 116 11.70 9.23 25.67
N HIS A 117 11.82 8.97 26.97
CA HIS A 117 13.05 9.27 27.75
C HIS A 117 14.22 8.38 27.34
N ASP A 118 13.98 7.30 26.61
CA ASP A 118 15.05 6.44 26.11
C ASP A 118 15.82 7.16 24.99
N LEU A 119 16.99 7.70 25.33
CA LEU A 119 17.88 8.38 24.38
C LEU A 119 18.69 7.41 23.52
N ALA A 120 18.60 6.11 23.76
CA ALA A 120 19.24 5.14 22.90
C ALA A 120 18.61 5.20 21.51
N ASP A 121 19.43 5.57 20.52
CA ASP A 121 19.16 5.29 19.12
C ASP A 121 19.23 3.77 18.98
N THR A 122 18.17 3.05 19.36
CA THR A 122 17.98 1.64 19.01
C THR A 122 17.71 1.58 17.51
N ALA A 123 18.67 2.01 16.70
CA ALA A 123 18.85 1.54 15.35
C ALA A 123 19.14 0.05 15.49
N SER A 124 18.07 -0.74 15.68
CA SER A 124 18.14 -2.19 15.73
C SER A 124 19.00 -2.61 14.55
N THR A 125 20.05 -3.35 14.84
CA THR A 125 20.95 -4.03 13.91
C THR A 125 20.35 -4.16 12.52
N LYS A 126 21.10 -3.70 11.52
CA LYS A 126 20.82 -3.82 10.08
C LYS A 126 20.88 -5.30 9.64
N ASP A 127 20.22 -6.19 10.37
CA ASP A 127 19.82 -7.48 9.83
C ASP A 127 18.90 -7.16 8.66
N ALA A 128 19.20 -7.69 7.48
CA ALA A 128 18.48 -7.46 6.24
C ALA A 128 17.00 -7.87 6.37
N LYS A 129 16.21 -7.01 7.01
CA LYS A 129 14.76 -7.16 7.11
C LYS A 129 14.24 -6.91 5.71
N SER A 130 13.48 -7.86 5.18
CA SER A 130 12.78 -7.65 3.90
C SER A 130 11.99 -6.33 3.96
N ALA A 131 11.93 -5.60 2.84
CA ALA A 131 11.28 -4.27 2.78
C ALA A 131 9.86 -4.26 3.38
N LYS A 132 9.14 -5.39 3.30
CA LYS A 132 7.81 -5.58 3.90
C LYS A 132 7.82 -5.60 5.43
N LYS A 133 8.87 -6.14 6.06
CA LYS A 133 9.03 -6.16 7.52
C LYS A 133 9.43 -4.78 8.04
N GLU A 134 10.20 -4.04 7.25
CA GLU A 134 10.58 -2.66 7.55
C GLU A 134 9.36 -1.71 7.52
N GLN A 135 8.53 -1.77 6.48
CA GLN A 135 7.30 -0.94 6.43
C GLN A 135 6.35 -1.21 7.61
N LYS A 136 6.29 -2.45 8.11
CA LYS A 136 5.42 -2.80 9.23
C LYS A 136 5.89 -2.17 10.55
N GLN A 137 7.19 -1.89 10.73
CA GLN A 137 7.73 -1.36 11.98
C GLN A 137 7.27 0.09 12.25
N TRP A 138 6.94 0.84 11.20
CA TRP A 138 6.47 2.22 11.30
C TRP A 138 4.96 2.34 11.41
N GLN A 139 4.20 1.25 11.27
CA GLN A 139 2.74 1.28 11.34
C GLN A 139 2.26 1.39 12.79
N TYR A 140 1.61 2.51 13.11
CA TYR A 140 0.98 2.68 14.42
C TYR A 140 -0.25 1.76 14.55
N PRO A 141 -0.40 0.97 15.63
CA PRO A 141 -1.45 -0.04 15.72
C PRO A 141 -2.84 0.53 16.06
N HIS A 142 -2.93 1.76 16.55
CA HIS A 142 -4.15 2.34 17.11
C HIS A 142 -4.55 3.64 16.40
N GLY A 143 -5.84 3.98 16.37
CA GLY A 143 -6.26 5.34 16.05
C GLY A 143 -6.08 6.28 17.24
N LEU A 144 -6.31 7.58 17.04
CA LEU A 144 -6.18 8.60 18.09
C LEU A 144 -7.28 8.47 19.17
N THR A 145 -8.48 8.03 18.78
CA THR A 145 -9.63 7.96 19.69
C THR A 145 -9.77 6.59 20.36
N PRO A 146 -10.32 6.51 21.59
CA PRO A 146 -10.46 5.24 22.32
C PRO A 146 -11.18 4.12 21.54
N PRO A 147 -12.29 4.38 20.81
CA PRO A 147 -12.95 3.35 20.01
C PRO A 147 -12.09 2.76 18.89
N MET A 148 -10.99 3.41 18.53
CA MET A 148 -10.07 3.01 17.47
C MET A 148 -8.83 2.27 17.98
N LYS A 149 -8.86 1.77 19.22
CA LYS A 149 -7.85 0.83 19.74
C LYS A 149 -7.78 -0.43 18.86
N SER A 150 -6.54 -0.74 18.43
CA SER A 150 -6.19 -1.89 17.57
C SER A 150 -6.98 -1.95 16.25
N VAL A 151 -7.30 -0.79 15.66
CA VAL A 151 -8.16 -0.67 14.49
C VAL A 151 -7.70 -1.50 13.28
N ARG A 152 -6.38 -1.60 13.04
CA ARG A 152 -5.82 -2.35 11.89
C ARG A 152 -6.18 -3.83 11.91
N VAL A 153 -6.40 -4.41 13.09
CA VAL A 153 -6.73 -5.83 13.26
C VAL A 153 -8.23 -6.01 13.52
N ARG A 154 -8.84 -5.11 14.30
CA ARG A 154 -10.19 -5.31 14.83
C ARG A 154 -11.30 -4.73 13.96
N ARG A 155 -11.06 -3.62 13.25
CA ARG A 155 -12.11 -2.87 12.55
C ARG A 155 -11.90 -2.79 11.05
N PHE A 156 -10.65 -2.68 10.59
CA PHE A 156 -10.37 -2.58 9.18
C PHE A 156 -10.58 -3.92 8.47
N ARG A 157 -11.46 -3.91 7.46
CA ARG A 157 -11.65 -5.04 6.56
C ARG A 157 -10.36 -5.27 5.77
N LYS A 158 -9.80 -6.48 5.85
CA LYS A 158 -8.60 -6.84 5.10
C LYS A 158 -8.92 -6.94 3.61
N THR A 159 -8.12 -6.28 2.78
CA THR A 159 -8.22 -6.40 1.32
C THR A 159 -7.81 -7.81 0.91
N LYS A 160 -8.70 -8.54 0.22
CA LYS A 160 -8.32 -9.78 -0.46
C LYS A 160 -7.41 -9.41 -1.62
N LYS A 161 -6.14 -9.77 -1.54
CA LYS A 161 -5.23 -9.63 -2.68
C LYS A 161 -5.75 -10.48 -3.83
N LYS A 162 -5.96 -9.89 -5.02
CA LYS A 162 -6.14 -10.68 -6.24
C LYS A 162 -4.81 -11.41 -6.48
N ARG A 163 -4.79 -12.72 -6.26
CA ARG A 163 -3.57 -13.57 -6.34
C ARG A 163 -2.86 -13.43 -7.69
N PHE A 164 -3.59 -13.09 -8.74
CA PHE A 164 -3.10 -12.96 -10.11
C PHE A 164 -2.20 -11.75 -10.39
N MET A 165 -2.27 -10.68 -9.58
CA MET A 165 -1.52 -9.44 -9.88
C MET A 165 -0.12 -9.35 -9.26
N ASP A 166 0.23 -10.27 -8.36
CA ASP A 166 1.46 -10.23 -7.56
C ASP A 166 2.30 -11.51 -7.82
N ALA A 167 2.29 -12.00 -9.06
CA ALA A 167 2.99 -13.23 -9.45
C ALA A 167 4.02 -12.93 -10.55
N PRO A 168 5.15 -12.26 -10.21
CA PRO A 168 6.19 -11.94 -11.18
C PRO A 168 6.76 -13.18 -11.88
N GLU A 169 6.73 -14.33 -11.21
CA GLU A 169 7.07 -15.63 -11.79
C GLU A 169 6.05 -16.08 -12.85
N VAL A 170 4.75 -15.89 -12.60
CA VAL A 170 3.68 -16.18 -13.58
C VAL A 170 3.79 -15.25 -14.77
N GLU A 171 4.08 -13.96 -14.57
CA GLU A 171 4.31 -13.03 -15.68
C GLU A 171 5.55 -13.40 -16.50
N LYS A 172 6.63 -13.83 -15.84
CA LYS A 172 7.85 -14.29 -16.52
C LYS A 172 7.57 -15.51 -17.37
N GLU A 173 6.84 -16.48 -16.82
CA GLU A 173 6.50 -17.72 -17.52
C GLU A 173 5.50 -17.50 -18.65
N LEU A 174 4.48 -16.66 -18.44
CA LEU A 174 3.55 -16.23 -19.49
C LEU A 174 4.31 -15.59 -20.66
N LYS A 175 5.26 -14.69 -20.38
CA LYS A 175 6.12 -14.08 -21.40
C LYS A 175 7.04 -15.10 -22.09
N ARG A 176 7.40 -16.20 -21.43
CA ARG A 176 8.20 -17.27 -22.04
C ARG A 176 7.35 -18.08 -23.02
N LEU A 177 6.15 -18.49 -22.59
CA LEU A 177 5.20 -19.22 -23.42
C LEU A 177 4.78 -18.42 -24.65
N LEU A 178 4.39 -17.16 -24.48
CA LEU A 178 3.99 -16.30 -25.61
C LEU A 178 5.12 -16.07 -26.62
N ARG A 179 6.40 -16.10 -26.21
CA ARG A 179 7.52 -16.02 -27.15
C ARG A 179 7.68 -17.33 -27.94
N ALA A 180 7.57 -18.47 -27.27
CA ALA A 180 7.61 -19.76 -27.93
C ALA A 180 6.46 -19.92 -28.94
N ASP A 181 5.27 -19.43 -28.59
CA ASP A 181 4.11 -19.44 -29.49
C ASP A 181 4.30 -18.57 -30.73
N LEU A 182 4.97 -17.42 -30.61
CA LEU A 182 5.32 -16.55 -31.75
C LEU A 182 6.36 -17.18 -32.68
N GLU A 183 7.23 -18.04 -32.15
CA GLU A 183 8.24 -18.75 -32.92
C GLU A 183 7.70 -20.04 -33.57
N ALA A 184 6.50 -20.49 -33.18
CA ALA A 184 5.88 -21.71 -33.69
C ALA A 184 5.07 -21.46 -34.97
N ASP A 185 5.07 -22.44 -35.88
CA ASP A 185 4.28 -22.37 -37.13
C ASP A 185 2.77 -22.53 -36.88
N SER A 186 2.37 -23.21 -35.81
CA SER A 186 0.97 -23.35 -35.40
C SER A 186 0.86 -23.58 -33.89
N VAL A 187 -0.21 -23.06 -33.27
CA VAL A 187 -0.43 -23.11 -31.82
C VAL A 187 -1.84 -23.61 -31.52
N ARG A 188 -1.96 -24.60 -30.64
CA ARG A 188 -3.24 -25.10 -30.09
C ARG A 188 -3.11 -25.27 -28.57
N TRP A 189 -4.11 -24.82 -27.83
CA TRP A 189 -4.22 -25.04 -26.39
C TRP A 189 -5.62 -25.54 -26.04
N GLU A 190 -5.71 -26.25 -24.92
CA GLU A 190 -6.95 -26.81 -24.40
C GLU A 190 -6.92 -26.83 -22.87
N ILE A 191 -8.06 -26.55 -22.23
CA ILE A 191 -8.17 -26.59 -20.77
C ILE A 191 -8.54 -28.01 -20.36
N VAL A 192 -7.54 -28.76 -19.90
CA VAL A 192 -7.74 -30.12 -19.39
C VAL A 192 -8.02 -30.05 -17.91
N THR A 193 -9.14 -30.64 -17.48
CA THR A 193 -9.49 -30.74 -16.05
C THR A 193 -8.57 -31.73 -15.34
N ALA A 194 -8.39 -31.58 -14.02
CA ALA A 194 -7.45 -32.42 -13.26
C ALA A 194 -7.82 -33.92 -13.30
N ASP A 195 -9.10 -34.25 -13.48
CA ASP A 195 -9.60 -35.62 -13.52
C ASP A 195 -9.31 -36.32 -14.87
N GLU A 196 -9.21 -35.55 -15.97
CA GLU A 196 -8.87 -36.06 -17.30
C GLU A 196 -7.38 -36.40 -17.42
N LYS A 197 -6.51 -35.70 -16.68
CA LYS A 197 -5.07 -35.99 -16.64
C LYS A 197 -4.75 -37.38 -16.10
N LYS A 198 -5.59 -37.95 -15.23
CA LYS A 198 -5.39 -39.32 -14.70
C LYS A 198 -5.69 -40.41 -15.73
N LYS A 199 -6.47 -40.13 -16.77
CA LYS A 199 -6.84 -41.11 -17.80
C LYS A 199 -5.84 -41.20 -18.96
N GLN A 200 -4.96 -40.22 -19.13
CA GLN A 200 -3.99 -40.19 -20.24
C GLN A 200 -2.58 -40.67 -19.87
N VAL A 201 -2.33 -41.09 -18.62
CA VAL A 201 -1.07 -41.72 -18.21
C VAL A 201 -1.23 -43.25 -18.22
N GLU A 202 -1.68 -43.79 -19.34
CA GLU A 202 -1.46 -45.19 -19.70
C GLU A 202 -0.37 -45.16 -20.78
N PRO A 203 0.73 -45.92 -20.65
CA PRO A 203 1.79 -45.89 -21.65
C PRO A 203 1.23 -46.45 -22.96
N MET A 204 1.20 -45.63 -24.01
CA MET A 204 1.00 -46.14 -25.37
C MET A 204 2.10 -47.16 -25.65
N SER A 205 1.72 -48.43 -25.77
CA SER A 205 2.59 -49.48 -26.27
C SER A 205 2.81 -49.31 -27.77
N ASP A 206 4.05 -49.49 -28.22
CA ASP A 206 4.53 -49.39 -29.62
C ASP A 206 3.80 -50.27 -30.67
N ALA A 207 2.78 -51.03 -30.29
CA ALA A 207 2.07 -51.96 -31.17
C ALA A 207 1.04 -51.30 -32.11
N ALA A 208 0.77 -50.00 -31.99
CA ALA A 208 -0.23 -49.31 -32.83
C ALA A 208 0.32 -48.67 -34.12
N LEU A 209 1.61 -48.87 -34.43
CA LEU A 209 2.27 -48.18 -35.57
C LEU A 209 2.30 -48.98 -36.89
N PHE A 210 1.90 -50.26 -36.91
CA PHE A 210 1.85 -51.06 -38.16
C PHE A 210 0.51 -51.81 -38.28
N GLY A 211 -0.29 -51.41 -39.28
CA GLY A 211 -1.65 -51.91 -39.50
C GLY A 211 -1.76 -53.28 -40.15
N ASP A 212 -3.00 -53.77 -40.33
CA ASP A 212 -3.71 -53.83 -41.62
C ASP A 212 -5.11 -54.48 -41.45
N LYS A 213 -6.05 -54.03 -42.29
CA LYS A 213 -7.20 -54.74 -42.89
C LYS A 213 -8.55 -55.05 -42.16
N VAL A 214 -9.53 -54.19 -42.51
CA VAL A 214 -10.88 -54.39 -43.12
C VAL A 214 -12.09 -55.00 -42.38
N SER A 215 -13.26 -54.43 -42.75
CA SER A 215 -14.66 -54.97 -42.74
C SER A 215 -15.54 -54.53 -41.54
N SER A 216 -16.79 -54.04 -41.63
CA SER A 216 -17.75 -53.64 -42.68
C SER A 216 -18.98 -52.95 -42.00
N SER A 217 -19.82 -52.26 -42.80
CA SER A 217 -21.24 -51.80 -42.62
C SER A 217 -21.57 -50.80 -41.49
N GLU A 218 -21.91 -49.54 -41.80
CA GLU A 218 -23.25 -48.99 -42.10
C GLU A 218 -24.19 -48.96 -40.88
N ASP A 219 -24.48 -47.76 -40.33
CA ASP A 219 -25.82 -47.15 -40.36
C ASP A 219 -25.87 -45.76 -39.68
N GLU A 220 -26.85 -44.97 -40.11
CA GLU A 220 -26.97 -43.52 -40.06
C GLU A 220 -27.38 -42.88 -38.71
N GLU A 221 -27.36 -41.54 -38.75
CA GLU A 221 -27.54 -40.51 -37.72
C GLU A 221 -28.84 -40.59 -36.89
N GLU A 222 -28.75 -40.19 -35.61
CA GLU A 222 -29.84 -39.47 -34.96
C GLU A 222 -29.31 -38.45 -33.93
N ALA A 223 -29.75 -37.18 -34.07
CA ALA A 223 -29.38 -36.05 -33.23
C ALA A 223 -30.15 -36.02 -31.88
N PRO A 224 -29.62 -35.40 -30.81
CA PRO A 224 -30.25 -35.43 -29.50
C PRO A 224 -31.35 -34.36 -29.34
N GLN A 225 -32.52 -34.76 -28.83
CA GLN A 225 -33.56 -33.83 -28.35
C GLN A 225 -33.25 -33.34 -26.94
N VAL A 226 -33.25 -32.01 -26.78
CA VAL A 226 -33.15 -31.27 -25.52
C VAL A 226 -34.56 -31.14 -24.93
N SER A 227 -34.79 -31.62 -23.71
CA SER A 227 -35.99 -31.30 -22.92
C SER A 227 -35.62 -30.51 -21.67
N ILE A 228 -36.00 -29.24 -21.69
CA ILE A 228 -35.98 -28.28 -20.59
C ILE A 228 -37.01 -28.73 -19.53
N LYS A 229 -36.61 -28.77 -18.26
CA LYS A 229 -37.54 -28.81 -17.12
C LYS A 229 -37.52 -27.46 -16.42
N GLU A 230 -38.64 -26.76 -16.48
CA GLU A 230 -38.99 -25.68 -15.56
C GLU A 230 -39.71 -26.31 -14.37
N ASP A 231 -39.23 -26.06 -13.15
CA ASP A 231 -39.98 -26.33 -11.92
C ASP A 231 -40.57 -25.00 -11.41
N PRO A 232 -41.88 -24.95 -11.10
CA PRO A 232 -42.51 -23.77 -10.51
C PRO A 232 -42.30 -23.75 -8.99
N ALA A 233 -42.18 -22.52 -8.48
CA ALA A 233 -42.05 -22.21 -7.07
C ALA A 233 -43.37 -22.37 -6.31
N GLU A 234 -43.29 -23.00 -5.13
CA GLU A 234 -43.95 -22.55 -3.90
C GLU A 234 -43.11 -22.96 -2.68
#